data_AF-A0AAW0HV63-F1
#
_entry.id   AF-A0AAW0HV63-F1
#
_cell.length_a   1.000
_cell.length_b   1.000
_cell.length_c   1.000
_cell.angle_alpha   90.00
_cell.angle_beta   90.00
_cell.angle_gamma   90.00
#
_symmetry.space_group_name_H-M   'P 1'
#
loop_
_entity.id
_entity.type
_entity.pdbx_description
1 polymer ?
#
loop_
_entity_poly.entity_id
_entity_poly.type
_entity_poly.pdbx_seq_one_letter_code
_entity_poly.pdbx_strand_id
1 'polypeptide(L)'
;MVNDYKKIVLLSGLKGISDDDFKIVKSLLSKELKLNRKAQYGYDRVKIADLMEDKFPNDAGIDILIELYKEIPELEDLADELKRKKAKAKRKQTEKSIMEAKRHRRDEPSTSQPISTIHEDSKPGSGRSTRNSQASQLVPATASKRDQATQVSPETSSCGVQTLQVTLTSASSSAQAPGVFPAIPAKKPRLKTVPEQPSEENGHHRGPKKVMVLKATEPFVYDLREGKRMFHATVATETEFFRVKVFDIVLKEKFIPNKVIIISNYVGRNGFINICSATSVSEVNGNQSMKIPTTLRQKANATPKINYLCSKRRGIFVNGVFMVNKRNKTNDCICYEIQDKTGMMDVLVYGRLTSVEWNPGDKLRLLCFELTSNEGKVQLRSMRHSNM
;
A
#
# COMPACT_ATOMS: atom_id res chain seq x y z
N MET A 1 14.49 23.81 21.24
CA MET A 1 14.53 23.95 19.77
C MET A 1 14.38 22.54 19.18
N VAL A 2 13.51 22.30 18.19
CA VAL A 2 13.28 20.93 17.69
C VAL A 2 14.47 20.44 16.88
N ASN A 3 15.08 19.34 17.32
CA ASN A 3 16.21 18.67 16.71
C ASN A 3 15.95 18.29 15.23
N ASP A 4 16.86 18.67 14.33
CA ASP A 4 16.72 18.37 12.91
C ASP A 4 16.96 16.89 12.59
N TYR A 5 17.74 16.17 13.39
CA TYR A 5 17.96 14.74 13.21
C TYR A 5 16.70 13.93 13.55
N LYS A 6 15.98 14.28 14.63
CA LYS A 6 14.64 13.73 14.94
C LYS A 6 13.62 13.98 13.82
N LYS A 7 13.63 15.16 13.20
CA LYS A 7 12.76 15.44 12.04
C LYS A 7 13.07 14.51 10.86
N ILE A 8 14.35 14.17 10.63
CA ILE A 8 14.75 13.21 9.58
C ILE A 8 14.30 11.80 9.93
N VAL A 9 14.58 11.33 11.16
CA VAL A 9 14.12 10.02 11.68
C VAL A 9 12.61 9.86 11.51
N LEU A 10 11.82 10.83 12.00
CA LEU A 10 10.36 10.76 11.92
C LEU A 10 9.84 10.89 10.49
N LEU A 11 10.23 11.93 9.75
CA LEU A 11 9.59 12.30 8.49
C LEU A 11 10.14 11.58 7.25
N SER A 12 11.41 11.15 7.27
CA SER A 12 12.05 10.44 6.15
C SER A 12 12.38 8.98 6.46
N GLY A 13 12.58 8.60 7.74
CA GLY A 13 12.66 7.19 8.13
C GLY A 13 11.27 6.60 8.34
N LEU A 14 10.68 6.87 9.50
CA LEU A 14 9.57 6.08 10.02
C LEU A 14 8.20 6.36 9.38
N LYS A 15 7.99 7.55 8.80
CA LYS A 15 6.67 7.97 8.26
C LYS A 15 6.34 7.43 6.87
N GLY A 16 7.33 7.10 6.04
CA GLY A 16 7.13 6.60 4.69
C GLY A 16 6.82 5.11 4.62
N ILE A 17 7.44 4.32 5.51
CA ILE A 17 7.34 2.85 5.54
C ILE A 17 5.94 2.37 5.93
N SER A 18 5.59 1.18 5.45
CA SER A 18 4.31 0.51 5.72
C SER A 18 4.16 0.12 7.19
N ASP A 19 2.94 -0.22 7.60
CA ASP A 19 2.66 -0.68 8.96
C ASP A 19 3.22 -2.08 9.25
N ASP A 20 3.60 -2.86 8.23
CA ASP A 20 4.23 -4.18 8.39
C ASP A 20 5.75 -4.03 8.54
N ASP A 21 6.41 -3.30 7.64
CA ASP A 21 7.83 -2.96 7.75
C ASP A 21 8.12 -2.14 9.02
N PHE A 22 7.21 -1.28 9.48
CA PHE A 22 7.35 -0.62 10.80
C PHE A 22 7.27 -1.60 12.00
N LYS A 23 6.62 -2.77 11.87
CA LYS A 23 6.69 -3.82 12.91
C LYS A 23 8.04 -4.53 12.86
N ILE A 24 8.56 -4.82 11.67
CA ILE A 24 9.89 -5.42 11.45
C ILE A 24 10.97 -4.50 12.05
N VAL A 25 10.96 -3.22 11.67
CA VAL A 25 11.86 -2.18 12.18
C VAL A 25 11.78 -2.05 13.71
N LYS A 26 10.58 -2.03 14.32
CA LYS A 26 10.44 -2.02 15.79
C LYS A 26 10.88 -3.33 16.47
N SER A 27 10.82 -4.46 15.78
CA SER A 27 11.31 -5.73 16.30
C SER A 27 12.83 -5.79 16.28
N LEU A 28 13.46 -5.27 15.23
CA LEU A 28 14.91 -5.24 15.07
C LEU A 28 15.57 -4.20 15.99
N LEU A 29 15.08 -2.96 16.05
CA LEU A 29 15.53 -1.89 16.98
C LEU A 29 15.28 -2.19 18.48
N SER A 30 14.82 -3.39 18.83
CA SER A 30 14.27 -3.68 20.16
C SER A 30 15.33 -3.75 21.25
N LYS A 31 16.58 -4.11 20.94
CA LYS A 31 17.68 -4.18 21.93
C LYS A 31 18.26 -2.80 22.22
N GLU A 32 18.47 -2.03 21.16
CA GLU A 32 19.11 -0.71 21.11
C GLU A 32 18.23 0.32 21.84
N LEU A 33 16.94 0.33 21.49
CA LEU A 33 15.93 1.15 22.16
C LEU A 33 15.48 0.57 23.52
N LYS A 34 15.83 -0.69 23.84
CA LYS A 34 15.36 -1.45 25.01
C LYS A 34 13.82 -1.57 25.07
N LEU A 35 13.19 -1.86 23.93
CA LEU A 35 11.74 -2.02 23.81
C LEU A 35 11.28 -3.34 24.46
N ASN A 36 10.55 -3.24 25.57
CA ASN A 36 9.80 -4.40 26.09
C ASN A 36 8.66 -4.80 25.14
N ARG A 37 8.12 -6.01 25.33
CA ARG A 37 7.05 -6.58 24.47
C ARG A 37 5.82 -5.70 24.36
N LYS A 38 5.45 -4.92 25.40
CA LYS A 38 4.31 -3.98 25.35
C LYS A 38 4.64 -2.76 24.48
N ALA A 39 5.87 -2.24 24.55
CA ALA A 39 6.33 -1.12 23.74
C ALA A 39 6.43 -1.47 22.25
N GLN A 40 6.94 -2.66 21.89
CA GLN A 40 7.02 -3.13 20.50
C GLN A 40 5.67 -3.03 19.76
N TYR A 41 4.57 -3.45 20.38
CA TYR A 41 3.24 -3.31 19.79
C TYR A 41 2.65 -1.89 19.95
N GLY A 42 2.72 -1.33 21.16
CA GLY A 42 2.00 -0.10 21.52
C GLY A 42 2.66 1.23 21.09
N TYR A 43 3.93 1.24 20.68
CA TYR A 43 4.61 2.47 20.29
C TYR A 43 4.36 2.78 18.81
N ASP A 44 3.86 3.98 18.56
CA ASP A 44 3.69 4.58 17.23
C ASP A 44 5.01 5.19 16.71
N ARG A 45 4.97 5.69 15.47
CA ARG A 45 6.13 6.27 14.77
C ARG A 45 6.71 7.50 15.47
N VAL A 46 5.89 8.27 16.20
CA VAL A 46 6.34 9.44 16.95
C VAL A 46 7.10 8.98 18.18
N LYS A 47 6.53 8.09 18.99
CA LYS A 47 7.18 7.54 20.20
C LYS A 47 8.49 6.82 19.93
N ILE A 48 8.64 6.16 18.77
CA ILE A 48 9.93 5.60 18.36
C ILE A 48 10.92 6.72 17.98
N ALA A 49 10.50 7.77 17.25
CA ALA A 49 11.37 8.91 16.95
C ALA A 49 11.76 9.74 18.19
N ASP A 50 10.86 9.84 19.19
CA ASP A 50 11.15 10.42 20.50
C ASP A 50 12.22 9.60 21.22
N LEU A 51 11.99 8.29 21.39
CA LEU A 51 12.93 7.39 22.06
C LEU A 51 14.27 7.29 21.32
N MET A 52 14.31 7.46 20.00
CA MET A 52 15.55 7.54 19.23
C MET A 52 16.34 8.84 19.47
N GLU A 53 15.66 9.97 19.73
CA GLU A 53 16.32 11.21 20.16
C GLU A 53 16.87 11.09 21.59
N ASP A 54 16.11 10.47 22.50
CA ASP A 54 16.55 10.24 23.88
C ASP A 54 17.73 9.24 23.98
N LYS A 55 17.83 8.31 23.03
CA LYS A 55 18.82 7.21 23.04
C LYS A 55 20.12 7.53 22.31
N PHE A 56 20.06 8.28 21.21
CA PHE A 56 21.18 8.37 20.27
C PHE A 56 21.56 9.85 20.05
N PRO A 57 22.77 10.27 20.48
CA PRO A 57 23.19 11.66 20.33
C PRO A 57 23.36 12.04 18.86
N ASN A 58 23.02 13.29 18.54
CA ASN A 58 23.21 13.90 17.22
C ASN A 58 22.60 13.09 16.08
N ASP A 59 23.45 12.60 15.16
CA ASP A 59 23.11 11.92 13.92
C ASP A 59 23.22 10.38 14.00
N ALA A 60 23.62 9.82 15.16
CA ALA A 60 23.81 8.37 15.36
C ALA A 60 22.50 7.56 15.23
N GLY A 61 21.37 8.13 15.66
CA GLY A 61 20.06 7.50 15.47
C GLY A 61 19.64 7.37 14.00
N ILE A 62 20.24 8.16 13.09
CA ILE A 62 20.02 8.02 11.66
C ILE A 62 20.92 6.92 11.07
N ASP A 63 22.15 6.75 11.58
CA ASP A 63 23.04 5.68 11.12
C ASP A 63 22.46 4.29 11.41
N ILE A 64 21.90 4.10 12.60
CA ILE A 64 21.23 2.84 12.98
C ILE A 64 20.07 2.51 12.03
N LEU A 65 19.31 3.51 11.54
CA LEU A 65 18.29 3.29 10.51
C LEU A 65 18.89 3.03 9.12
N ILE A 66 19.99 3.70 8.76
CA ILE A 66 20.71 3.48 7.49
C ILE A 66 21.32 2.08 7.43
N GLU A 67 21.79 1.54 8.55
CA GLU A 67 22.31 0.17 8.65
C GLU A 67 21.16 -0.83 8.57
N LEU A 68 20.15 -0.68 9.42
CA LEU A 68 18.96 -1.52 9.45
C LEU A 68 18.22 -1.60 8.09
N TYR A 69 18.14 -0.50 7.34
CA TYR A 69 17.43 -0.47 6.06
C TYR A 69 18.24 -1.10 4.91
N LYS A 70 19.54 -1.38 5.06
CA LYS A 70 20.29 -2.22 4.11
C LYS A 70 19.97 -3.71 4.27
N GLU A 71 19.60 -4.14 5.48
CA GLU A 71 19.23 -5.53 5.77
C GLU A 71 17.81 -5.89 5.27
N ILE A 72 17.05 -4.88 4.82
CA ILE A 72 15.66 -5.02 4.37
C ILE A 72 15.58 -4.53 2.92
N PRO A 73 15.58 -5.42 1.90
CA PRO A 73 15.62 -5.03 0.48
C PRO A 73 14.49 -4.08 0.05
N GLU A 74 13.34 -4.14 0.71
CA GLU A 74 12.18 -3.26 0.46
C GLU A 74 12.40 -1.80 0.95
N LEU A 75 13.49 -1.52 1.67
CA LEU A 75 13.81 -0.22 2.28
C LEU A 75 15.17 0.37 1.84
N GLU A 76 15.89 -0.26 0.91
CA GLU A 76 17.25 0.16 0.50
C GLU A 76 17.29 1.59 -0.06
N ASP A 77 16.34 1.96 -0.94
CA ASP A 77 16.13 3.34 -1.44
C ASP A 77 16.01 4.37 -0.29
N LEU A 78 15.40 3.96 0.83
CA LEU A 78 15.14 4.82 1.97
C LEU A 78 16.40 4.99 2.83
N ALA A 79 17.28 3.99 2.88
CA ALA A 79 18.62 4.14 3.46
C ALA A 79 19.42 5.22 2.72
N ASP A 80 19.33 5.26 1.38
CA ASP A 80 19.99 6.27 0.55
C ASP A 80 19.37 7.67 0.69
N GLU A 81 18.04 7.78 0.80
CA GLU A 81 17.45 9.06 1.19
C GLU A 81 17.92 9.50 2.59
N LEU A 82 18.00 8.61 3.58
CA LEU A 82 18.48 8.97 4.92
C LEU A 82 19.94 9.46 4.91
N LYS A 83 20.85 8.78 4.19
CA LYS A 83 22.24 9.25 3.97
C LYS A 83 22.25 10.69 3.40
N ARG A 84 21.44 10.92 2.35
CA ARG A 84 21.28 12.23 1.68
C ARG A 84 20.69 13.32 2.58
N LYS A 85 19.72 12.98 3.44
CA LYS A 85 19.09 13.90 4.40
C LYS A 85 20.06 14.26 5.53
N LYS A 86 20.76 13.26 6.10
CA LYS A 86 21.81 13.43 7.12
C LYS A 86 22.93 14.37 6.64
N ALA A 87 23.47 14.15 5.45
CA ALA A 87 24.50 15.01 4.87
C ALA A 87 24.04 16.48 4.71
N LYS A 88 22.77 16.72 4.34
CA LYS A 88 22.19 18.06 4.23
C LYS A 88 21.99 18.73 5.61
N ALA A 89 21.62 17.99 6.64
CA ALA A 89 21.51 18.53 8.01
C ALA A 89 22.88 18.91 8.59
N LYS A 90 23.90 18.06 8.40
CA LYS A 90 25.26 18.32 8.89
C LYS A 90 25.85 19.60 8.30
N ARG A 91 25.69 19.82 6.99
CA ARG A 91 26.09 21.08 6.32
C ARG A 91 25.41 22.31 6.93
N LYS A 92 24.08 22.26 7.15
CA LYS A 92 23.33 23.35 7.79
C LYS A 92 23.79 23.68 9.21
N GLN A 93 24.19 22.66 10.00
CA GLN A 93 24.77 22.91 11.34
C GLN A 93 26.14 23.59 11.24
N THR A 94 27.00 23.19 10.31
CA THR A 94 28.30 23.84 10.06
C THR A 94 28.15 25.27 9.53
N GLU A 95 27.24 25.51 8.60
CA GLU A 95 26.92 26.85 8.08
C GLU A 95 26.43 27.76 9.21
N LYS A 96 25.52 27.25 10.06
CA LYS A 96 24.98 27.99 11.21
C LYS A 96 26.06 28.31 12.25
N SER A 97 26.91 27.36 12.63
CA SER A 97 27.97 27.63 13.63
C SER A 97 29.02 28.62 13.11
N ILE A 98 29.34 28.60 11.82
CA ILE A 98 30.20 29.62 11.18
C ILE A 98 29.54 31.01 11.22
N MET A 99 28.23 31.11 11.02
CA MET A 99 27.50 32.39 11.14
C MET A 99 27.43 32.90 12.59
N GLU A 100 27.22 32.02 13.56
CA GLU A 100 27.16 32.38 14.98
C GLU A 100 28.55 32.78 15.52
N ALA A 101 29.62 32.07 15.14
CA ALA A 101 31.00 32.47 15.45
C ALA A 101 31.39 33.83 14.82
N LYS A 102 30.86 34.17 13.64
CA LYS A 102 31.05 35.50 13.02
C LYS A 102 30.26 36.62 13.69
N ARG A 103 29.17 36.31 14.42
CA ARG A 103 28.47 37.30 15.25
C ARG A 103 29.23 37.57 16.53
N HIS A 104 29.68 36.52 17.23
CA HIS A 104 30.36 36.69 18.52
C HIS A 104 31.64 37.54 18.45
N ARG A 105 32.32 37.57 17.29
CA ARG A 105 33.47 38.47 17.00
C ARG A 105 33.09 39.93 16.62
N ARG A 106 31.83 40.34 16.76
CA ARG A 106 31.40 41.75 16.61
C ARG A 106 30.94 42.40 17.91
N ASP A 107 30.59 41.60 18.91
CA ASP A 107 29.97 42.06 20.15
C ASP A 107 31.00 42.23 21.30
N GLU A 108 32.26 42.50 20.95
CA GLU A 108 33.38 42.73 21.88
C GLU A 108 33.83 44.21 21.77
N PRO A 109 33.66 45.03 22.82
CA PRO A 109 33.88 46.48 22.74
C PRO A 109 35.37 46.85 22.86
N SER A 110 36.04 46.95 21.70
CA SER A 110 37.45 47.36 21.65
C SER A 110 37.61 48.88 21.78
N THR A 111 38.02 49.33 22.98
CA THR A 111 38.41 50.71 23.26
C THR A 111 39.84 50.99 22.79
N SER A 112 40.02 51.73 21.69
CA SER A 112 41.23 52.51 21.36
C SER A 112 41.02 53.43 20.14
N GLN A 113 41.85 54.47 20.01
CA GLN A 113 41.66 55.60 19.07
C GLN A 113 42.36 55.43 17.70
N PRO A 114 42.00 56.25 16.67
CA PRO A 114 42.40 56.04 15.27
C PRO A 114 43.50 57.00 14.77
N ILE A 115 44.08 56.68 13.60
CA ILE A 115 44.79 57.58 12.66
C ILE A 115 44.84 56.85 11.29
N SER A 116 44.02 57.26 10.31
CA SER A 116 44.34 58.13 9.13
C SER A 116 44.83 57.32 7.90
N THR A 117 44.74 57.77 6.63
CA THR A 117 44.48 59.11 6.06
C THR A 117 43.94 59.03 4.59
N ILE A 118 43.28 60.11 4.12
CA ILE A 118 43.27 60.67 2.73
C ILE A 118 42.36 60.06 1.61
N HIS A 119 41.41 60.92 1.16
CA HIS A 119 40.76 61.18 -0.16
C HIS A 119 40.32 60.04 -1.13
N GLU A 120 39.19 60.11 -1.86
CA GLU A 120 38.65 61.13 -2.80
C GLU A 120 39.49 61.29 -4.09
N ASP A 121 38.95 61.41 -5.31
CA ASP A 121 37.54 61.37 -5.77
C ASP A 121 37.44 60.95 -7.28
N SER A 122 36.20 60.79 -7.77
CA SER A 122 35.75 61.02 -9.16
C SER A 122 35.94 59.95 -10.27
N LYS A 123 35.07 60.10 -11.27
CA LYS A 123 34.83 59.29 -12.49
C LYS A 123 34.92 60.21 -13.73
N PRO A 124 34.74 59.73 -14.98
CA PRO A 124 35.11 58.45 -15.61
C PRO A 124 35.97 58.66 -16.89
N GLY A 125 36.57 57.60 -17.45
CA GLY A 125 37.34 57.72 -18.71
C GLY A 125 37.42 56.44 -19.55
N SER A 126 37.12 56.55 -20.84
CA SER A 126 37.17 55.48 -21.85
C SER A 126 38.60 54.97 -22.12
N GLY A 127 38.86 53.66 -21.95
CA GLY A 127 40.20 53.05 -22.13
C GLY A 127 40.17 51.66 -22.78
N ARG A 128 40.40 51.61 -24.10
CA ARG A 128 40.34 50.43 -24.98
C ARG A 128 41.54 49.47 -24.81
N SER A 129 41.31 48.22 -24.36
CA SER A 129 42.07 47.04 -24.82
C SER A 129 41.37 45.73 -24.43
N THR A 130 41.28 44.75 -25.32
CA THR A 130 40.75 43.41 -24.99
C THR A 130 41.34 42.33 -25.91
N ARG A 131 42.10 41.40 -25.31
CA ARG A 131 42.69 40.20 -25.93
C ARG A 131 43.02 39.24 -24.77
N ASN A 132 42.87 37.91 -24.84
CA ASN A 132 42.72 37.00 -25.98
C ASN A 132 41.81 35.80 -25.64
N SER A 133 41.45 34.99 -26.66
CA SER A 133 41.25 33.51 -26.67
C SER A 133 40.88 32.74 -25.37
N GLN A 134 39.97 31.76 -25.36
CA GLN A 134 39.44 30.97 -26.48
C GLN A 134 38.13 30.25 -26.09
N ALA A 135 37.22 30.06 -27.03
CA ALA A 135 36.05 29.20 -26.89
C ALA A 135 35.65 28.61 -28.25
N SER A 136 35.09 27.40 -28.25
CA SER A 136 34.32 26.85 -29.37
C SER A 136 33.36 25.75 -28.88
N GLN A 137 32.07 26.05 -28.90
CA GLN A 137 31.06 25.04 -29.25
C GLN A 137 30.87 25.09 -30.77
N LEU A 138 30.41 24.00 -31.40
CA LEU A 138 29.18 24.00 -32.22
C LEU A 138 28.89 22.63 -32.86
N VAL A 139 27.60 22.45 -33.14
CA VAL A 139 26.94 21.45 -34.01
C VAL A 139 26.22 22.28 -35.12
N PRO A 140 25.55 21.75 -36.17
CA PRO A 140 25.31 20.34 -36.60
C PRO A 140 25.43 20.10 -38.15
N ALA A 141 24.92 18.93 -38.60
CA ALA A 141 23.95 18.77 -39.72
C ALA A 141 24.31 18.03 -41.05
N THR A 142 23.62 16.88 -41.23
CA THR A 142 22.89 16.40 -42.45
C THR A 142 23.55 15.84 -43.74
N ALA A 143 22.87 14.81 -44.29
CA ALA A 143 22.82 14.30 -45.69
C ALA A 143 24.02 13.48 -46.25
N SER A 144 23.87 12.54 -47.22
CA SER A 144 22.73 11.66 -47.65
C SER A 144 23.20 10.63 -48.72
N LYS A 145 22.43 9.53 -48.95
CA LYS A 145 22.57 8.48 -50.02
C LYS A 145 23.78 7.51 -49.88
N ARG A 146 23.94 6.34 -50.53
CA ARG A 146 23.13 5.23 -51.15
C ARG A 146 24.19 4.34 -51.90
N ASP A 147 24.21 3.00 -52.05
CA ASP A 147 23.23 1.89 -51.96
C ASP A 147 23.90 0.50 -51.69
N GLN A 148 23.11 -0.59 -51.70
CA GLN A 148 23.33 -1.97 -52.26
C GLN A 148 24.77 -2.47 -52.62
N ALA A 149 25.24 -3.71 -52.38
CA ALA A 149 24.59 -5.04 -52.29
C ALA A 149 25.59 -6.21 -51.94
N THR A 150 25.05 -7.43 -51.78
CA THR A 150 25.67 -8.78 -52.01
C THR A 150 26.53 -9.47 -50.92
N GLN A 151 25.94 -10.54 -50.36
CA GLN A 151 26.44 -11.86 -49.89
C GLN A 151 27.93 -12.11 -49.48
N VAL A 152 28.12 -12.96 -48.44
CA VAL A 152 28.55 -14.38 -48.53
C VAL A 152 28.50 -15.05 -47.13
N SER A 153 28.41 -16.40 -47.06
CA SER A 153 28.43 -17.21 -45.82
C SER A 153 29.48 -18.34 -45.89
N PRO A 154 29.89 -18.87 -44.73
CA PRO A 154 29.96 -20.34 -44.48
C PRO A 154 29.07 -20.69 -43.27
N GLU A 155 28.56 -21.90 -42.98
CA GLU A 155 29.06 -23.29 -43.12
C GLU A 155 30.14 -23.68 -42.07
N THR A 156 30.21 -24.89 -41.51
CA THR A 156 29.82 -26.23 -42.04
C THR A 156 29.26 -27.23 -41.00
N SER A 157 28.38 -28.13 -41.47
CA SER A 157 28.23 -29.57 -41.12
C SER A 157 27.82 -30.00 -39.69
N SER A 158 27.28 -31.20 -39.43
CA SER A 158 27.06 -32.39 -40.30
C SER A 158 25.67 -33.05 -40.08
N CYS A 159 25.37 -34.15 -40.79
CA CYS A 159 24.05 -34.81 -40.87
C CYS A 159 24.11 -36.29 -40.46
N GLY A 160 23.00 -36.84 -39.94
CA GLY A 160 22.91 -38.24 -39.45
C GLY A 160 21.48 -38.81 -39.39
N VAL A 161 21.04 -39.42 -40.49
CA VAL A 161 19.86 -40.29 -40.64
C VAL A 161 19.94 -41.49 -39.65
N GLN A 162 18.88 -42.14 -39.13
CA GLN A 162 17.79 -42.87 -39.82
C GLN A 162 16.51 -43.11 -38.97
N THR A 163 15.43 -43.53 -39.66
CA THR A 163 14.11 -43.96 -39.16
C THR A 163 14.05 -45.47 -38.87
N LEU A 164 13.11 -45.95 -38.04
CA LEU A 164 12.35 -47.24 -38.09
C LEU A 164 11.31 -47.22 -36.93
N GLN A 165 9.99 -47.24 -37.16
CA GLN A 165 9.06 -48.39 -37.39
C GLN A 165 8.95 -49.39 -36.20
N VAL A 166 7.82 -49.45 -35.49
CA VAL A 166 6.57 -50.24 -35.74
C VAL A 166 6.69 -51.70 -35.22
N THR A 167 6.19 -52.04 -34.02
CA THR A 167 4.82 -52.50 -33.62
C THR A 167 4.60 -54.03 -33.73
N LEU A 168 3.66 -54.59 -32.93
CA LEU A 168 3.12 -55.99 -32.94
C LEU A 168 3.97 -57.06 -32.19
N THR A 169 3.46 -58.12 -31.54
CA THR A 169 2.12 -58.47 -30.95
C THR A 169 2.22 -59.71 -30.03
N SER A 170 1.36 -59.81 -28.99
CA SER A 170 0.86 -61.06 -28.33
C SER A 170 1.87 -62.00 -27.63
N ALA A 171 1.54 -62.90 -26.70
CA ALA A 171 0.26 -63.32 -26.04
C ALA A 171 0.52 -63.51 -24.51
N SER A 172 -0.15 -64.27 -23.63
CA SER A 172 -1.35 -65.16 -23.61
C SER A 172 -1.84 -65.24 -22.13
N SER A 173 -3.13 -65.23 -21.75
CA SER A 173 -4.21 -66.25 -21.87
C SER A 173 -4.32 -67.26 -20.70
N SER A 174 -5.24 -67.03 -19.74
CA SER A 174 -5.94 -67.99 -18.83
C SER A 174 -6.51 -67.25 -17.60
N ALA A 175 -7.71 -67.47 -17.03
CA ALA A 175 -8.98 -68.05 -17.51
C ALA A 175 -10.16 -67.59 -16.59
N GLN A 176 -11.39 -67.96 -16.97
CA GLN A 176 -12.74 -67.78 -16.37
C GLN A 176 -12.87 -67.93 -14.82
N ALA A 177 -13.88 -67.43 -14.10
CA ALA A 177 -14.97 -66.44 -14.38
C ALA A 177 -15.56 -65.83 -13.06
N PRO A 178 -16.88 -65.61 -12.83
CA PRO A 178 -17.40 -64.27 -12.56
C PRO A 178 -17.75 -63.97 -11.08
N GLY A 179 -17.34 -62.78 -10.60
CA GLY A 179 -17.81 -62.20 -9.33
C GLY A 179 -18.75 -61.01 -9.56
N VAL A 180 -19.97 -61.07 -9.01
CA VAL A 180 -20.96 -59.97 -9.12
C VAL A 180 -20.62 -58.85 -8.14
N PHE A 181 -20.09 -57.74 -8.64
CA PHE A 181 -19.94 -56.51 -7.85
C PHE A 181 -21.26 -55.73 -7.85
N PRO A 182 -21.81 -55.37 -6.67
CA PRO A 182 -23.06 -54.61 -6.59
C PRO A 182 -22.86 -53.18 -7.11
N ALA A 183 -23.81 -52.70 -7.90
CA ALA A 183 -23.76 -51.36 -8.50
C ALA A 183 -23.68 -50.28 -7.41
N ILE A 184 -22.59 -49.51 -7.39
CA ILE A 184 -22.43 -48.37 -6.48
C ILE A 184 -23.52 -47.35 -6.83
N PRO A 185 -24.46 -47.02 -5.93
CA PRO A 185 -25.51 -46.06 -6.22
C PRO A 185 -24.88 -44.69 -6.50
N ALA A 186 -25.21 -44.11 -7.65
CA ALA A 186 -24.66 -42.82 -8.08
C ALA A 186 -24.86 -41.77 -6.98
N LYS A 187 -23.76 -41.32 -6.38
CA LYS A 187 -23.79 -40.38 -5.26
C LYS A 187 -24.43 -39.08 -5.74
N LYS A 188 -25.69 -38.83 -5.33
CA LYS A 188 -26.40 -37.56 -5.53
C LYS A 188 -25.43 -36.41 -5.25
N PRO A 189 -25.31 -35.41 -6.14
CA PRO A 189 -24.32 -34.35 -5.99
C PRO A 189 -24.54 -33.66 -4.63
N ARG A 190 -23.56 -33.80 -3.74
CA ARG A 190 -23.58 -33.15 -2.42
C ARG A 190 -23.84 -31.66 -2.64
N LEU A 191 -24.84 -31.10 -1.95
CA LEU A 191 -25.09 -29.65 -2.02
C LEU A 191 -23.79 -28.93 -1.68
N LYS A 192 -23.28 -28.12 -2.63
CA LYS A 192 -22.12 -27.27 -2.38
C LYS A 192 -22.52 -26.25 -1.31
N THR A 193 -21.93 -26.35 -0.13
CA THR A 193 -22.26 -25.49 1.02
C THR A 193 -22.04 -24.02 0.66
N VAL A 194 -23.12 -23.23 0.61
CA VAL A 194 -23.06 -21.82 0.19
C VAL A 194 -22.24 -21.01 1.21
N PRO A 195 -21.13 -20.35 0.82
CA PRO A 195 -20.21 -19.66 1.73
C PRO A 195 -20.88 -18.67 2.67
N GLU A 196 -20.47 -18.67 3.94
CA GLU A 196 -20.99 -17.73 4.97
C GLU A 196 -20.23 -16.40 5.02
N GLN A 197 -18.97 -16.41 4.60
CA GLN A 197 -18.07 -15.27 4.59
C GLN A 197 -17.72 -14.90 3.15
N PRO A 198 -17.32 -13.64 2.87
CA PRO A 198 -16.69 -13.32 1.60
C PRO A 198 -15.42 -14.15 1.43
N SER A 199 -15.15 -14.62 0.21
CA SER A 199 -13.91 -15.34 -0.10
C SER A 199 -12.70 -14.41 0.02
N GLU A 200 -11.68 -14.85 0.75
CA GLU A 200 -10.41 -14.15 0.87
C GLU A 200 -9.45 -14.60 -0.25
N GLU A 201 -8.84 -13.66 -0.95
CA GLU A 201 -7.78 -13.90 -1.94
C GLU A 201 -6.52 -13.11 -1.54
N ASN A 202 -5.34 -13.64 -1.84
CA ASN A 202 -4.05 -13.10 -1.41
C ASN A 202 -3.01 -13.17 -2.54
N GLY A 203 -2.29 -12.07 -2.77
CA GLY A 203 -1.26 -11.97 -3.81
C GLY A 203 -1.79 -11.44 -5.13
N HIS A 204 -0.99 -11.54 -6.19
CA HIS A 204 -1.38 -11.08 -7.53
C HIS A 204 -2.06 -12.18 -8.35
N HIS A 205 -3.18 -11.85 -8.98
CA HIS A 205 -3.96 -12.77 -9.81
C HIS A 205 -4.17 -12.19 -11.21
N ARG A 206 -3.61 -12.84 -12.23
CA ARG A 206 -3.78 -12.43 -13.64
C ARG A 206 -5.24 -12.52 -14.12
N GLY A 207 -6.05 -13.42 -13.54
CA GLY A 207 -7.41 -13.69 -14.00
C GLY A 207 -7.42 -14.49 -15.31
N PRO A 208 -8.51 -14.44 -16.10
CA PRO A 208 -9.75 -13.69 -15.88
C PRO A 208 -10.67 -14.31 -14.80
N LYS A 209 -11.27 -13.49 -13.95
CA LYS A 209 -12.39 -13.87 -13.06
C LYS A 209 -13.68 -13.18 -13.54
N LYS A 210 -14.62 -13.94 -14.09
CA LYS A 210 -15.96 -13.45 -14.47
C LYS A 210 -16.84 -13.36 -13.22
N VAL A 211 -17.48 -12.21 -12.98
CA VAL A 211 -18.34 -11.96 -11.81
C VAL A 211 -19.54 -11.08 -12.16
N MET A 212 -20.64 -11.22 -11.41
CA MET A 212 -21.73 -10.25 -11.41
C MET A 212 -21.53 -9.23 -10.28
N VAL A 213 -21.78 -7.95 -10.55
CA VAL A 213 -21.77 -6.89 -9.53
C VAL A 213 -23.06 -6.96 -8.71
N LEU A 214 -22.96 -7.03 -7.39
CA LEU A 214 -24.12 -7.04 -6.49
C LEU A 214 -24.43 -5.66 -5.92
N LYS A 215 -23.40 -4.84 -5.68
CA LYS A 215 -23.48 -3.45 -5.19
C LYS A 215 -22.16 -2.72 -5.40
N ALA A 216 -22.23 -1.40 -5.56
CA ALA A 216 -21.09 -0.49 -5.51
C ALA A 216 -21.47 0.78 -4.75
N THR A 217 -20.50 1.44 -4.09
CA THR A 217 -20.70 2.75 -3.46
C THR A 217 -20.45 3.87 -4.47
N GLU A 218 -20.69 5.11 -4.06
CA GLU A 218 -20.10 6.26 -4.74
C GLU A 218 -18.59 6.38 -4.48
N PRO A 219 -17.82 7.04 -5.38
CA PRO A 219 -16.38 7.21 -5.20
C PRO A 219 -16.05 8.31 -4.19
N PHE A 220 -15.51 7.93 -3.03
CA PHE A 220 -15.11 8.84 -1.95
C PHE A 220 -13.60 9.13 -2.00
N VAL A 221 -13.19 10.30 -1.48
CA VAL A 221 -11.77 10.60 -1.26
C VAL A 221 -11.28 9.78 -0.07
N TYR A 222 -10.25 8.97 -0.26
CA TYR A 222 -9.62 8.19 0.80
C TYR A 222 -8.29 8.77 1.26
N ASP A 223 -7.63 9.57 0.42
CA ASP A 223 -6.44 10.33 0.76
C ASP A 223 -6.65 11.83 0.52
N LEU A 224 -6.60 12.63 1.60
CA LEU A 224 -6.78 14.08 1.55
C LEU A 224 -5.53 14.85 1.11
N ARG A 225 -4.34 14.22 1.08
CA ARG A 225 -3.09 14.87 0.65
C ARG A 225 -2.90 14.75 -0.86
N GLU A 226 -3.22 13.57 -1.39
CA GLU A 226 -3.01 13.22 -2.80
C GLU A 226 -4.33 13.28 -3.60
N GLY A 227 -5.45 13.65 -2.97
CA GLY A 227 -6.78 13.68 -3.58
C GLY A 227 -7.32 12.32 -4.02
N LYS A 228 -6.63 11.21 -3.69
CA LYS A 228 -6.93 9.88 -4.23
C LYS A 228 -8.32 9.41 -3.80
N ARG A 229 -9.08 8.95 -4.79
CA ARG A 229 -10.46 8.48 -4.65
C ARG A 229 -10.54 6.97 -4.88
N MET A 230 -11.56 6.34 -4.31
CA MET A 230 -11.88 4.93 -4.52
C MET A 230 -13.37 4.70 -4.32
N PHE A 231 -13.88 3.55 -4.74
CA PHE A 231 -15.17 3.04 -4.29
C PHE A 231 -15.06 1.59 -3.79
N HIS A 232 -16.02 1.20 -2.94
CA HIS A 232 -16.20 -0.20 -2.55
C HIS A 232 -17.22 -0.86 -3.47
N ALA A 233 -17.00 -2.12 -3.80
CA ALA A 233 -18.01 -2.96 -4.42
C ALA A 233 -18.13 -4.32 -3.73
N THR A 234 -19.17 -5.06 -4.07
CA THR A 234 -19.28 -6.48 -3.77
C THR A 234 -19.76 -7.18 -5.03
N VAL A 235 -19.02 -8.20 -5.44
CA VAL A 235 -19.24 -8.98 -6.67
C VAL A 235 -19.39 -10.45 -6.31
N ALA A 236 -19.97 -11.25 -7.19
CA ALA A 236 -20.15 -12.68 -6.96
C ALA A 236 -19.92 -13.52 -8.23
N THR A 237 -19.38 -14.72 -8.02
CA THR A 237 -19.54 -15.85 -8.95
C THR A 237 -20.85 -16.57 -8.60
N GLU A 238 -21.16 -17.66 -9.30
CA GLU A 238 -22.34 -18.48 -8.99
C GLU A 238 -22.23 -19.22 -7.63
N THR A 239 -21.02 -19.29 -7.07
CA THR A 239 -20.72 -20.02 -5.82
C THR A 239 -20.22 -19.14 -4.67
N GLU A 240 -19.60 -17.99 -4.96
CA GLU A 240 -18.86 -17.18 -3.97
C GLU A 240 -19.13 -15.68 -4.12
N PHE A 241 -18.85 -14.90 -3.07
CA PHE A 241 -18.89 -13.44 -3.14
C PHE A 241 -17.60 -12.81 -2.59
N PHE A 242 -17.19 -11.71 -3.22
CA PHE A 242 -15.92 -11.03 -2.96
C PHE A 242 -16.20 -9.56 -2.66
N ARG A 243 -15.49 -8.99 -1.68
CA ARG A 243 -15.47 -7.54 -1.46
C ARG A 243 -14.37 -6.94 -2.32
N VAL A 244 -14.64 -5.79 -2.93
CA VAL A 244 -13.73 -5.17 -3.90
C VAL A 244 -13.43 -3.72 -3.51
N LYS A 245 -12.16 -3.34 -3.63
CA LYS A 245 -11.68 -1.95 -3.54
C LYS A 245 -11.24 -1.53 -4.94
N VAL A 246 -11.91 -0.53 -5.50
CA VAL A 246 -11.62 -0.03 -6.84
C VAL A 246 -11.01 1.36 -6.72
N PHE A 247 -9.72 1.48 -7.04
CA PHE A 247 -8.93 2.71 -6.92
C PHE A 247 -8.95 3.55 -8.19
N ASP A 248 -9.17 2.91 -9.35
CA ASP A 248 -9.42 3.64 -10.59
C ASP A 248 -10.93 3.96 -10.71
N ILE A 249 -11.30 5.21 -10.47
CA ILE A 249 -12.70 5.61 -10.35
C ILE A 249 -13.45 5.67 -11.69
N VAL A 250 -12.76 5.66 -12.84
CA VAL A 250 -13.46 5.63 -14.16
C VAL A 250 -14.29 4.36 -14.31
N LEU A 251 -13.86 3.27 -13.67
CA LEU A 251 -14.56 1.98 -13.63
C LEU A 251 -15.96 2.04 -12.99
N LYS A 252 -16.34 3.14 -12.33
CA LYS A 252 -17.67 3.32 -11.72
C LYS A 252 -18.81 3.04 -12.71
N GLU A 253 -18.64 3.37 -13.99
CA GLU A 253 -19.58 3.10 -15.09
C GLU A 253 -19.81 1.60 -15.40
N LYS A 254 -18.82 0.74 -15.08
CA LYS A 254 -18.88 -0.72 -15.28
C LYS A 254 -19.41 -1.45 -14.05
N PHE A 255 -19.23 -0.88 -12.85
CA PHE A 255 -19.69 -1.44 -11.58
C PHE A 255 -21.17 -1.17 -11.27
N ILE A 256 -22.04 -1.38 -12.26
CA ILE A 256 -23.49 -1.25 -12.13
C ILE A 256 -24.09 -2.55 -11.57
N PRO A 257 -25.00 -2.51 -10.56
CA PRO A 257 -25.64 -3.71 -10.02
C PRO A 257 -26.29 -4.59 -11.11
N ASN A 258 -26.07 -5.90 -11.00
CA ASN A 258 -26.45 -6.95 -11.95
C ASN A 258 -25.75 -6.94 -13.32
N LYS A 259 -24.87 -5.97 -13.66
CA LYS A 259 -23.93 -6.16 -14.79
C LYS A 259 -22.98 -7.31 -14.47
N VAL A 260 -22.54 -8.00 -15.53
CA VAL A 260 -21.52 -9.05 -15.47
C VAL A 260 -20.25 -8.51 -16.12
N ILE A 261 -19.14 -8.58 -15.38
CA ILE A 261 -17.83 -8.05 -15.75
C ILE A 261 -16.76 -9.14 -15.63
N ILE A 262 -15.64 -8.94 -16.31
CA ILE A 262 -14.43 -9.77 -16.17
C ILE A 262 -13.36 -8.94 -15.49
N ILE A 263 -12.77 -9.48 -14.42
CA ILE A 263 -11.68 -8.84 -13.66
C ILE A 263 -10.37 -9.59 -13.93
N SER A 264 -9.31 -8.87 -14.25
CA SER A 264 -7.96 -9.38 -14.55
C SER A 264 -6.88 -8.57 -13.83
N ASN A 265 -5.67 -9.13 -13.72
CA ASN A 265 -4.47 -8.48 -13.16
C ASN A 265 -4.71 -7.74 -11.81
N TYR A 266 -5.50 -8.35 -10.92
CA TYR A 266 -5.92 -7.76 -9.65
C TYR A 266 -5.05 -8.27 -8.49
N VAL A 267 -5.15 -7.64 -7.32
CA VAL A 267 -4.39 -8.04 -6.13
C VAL A 267 -5.34 -8.39 -4.98
N GLY A 268 -5.28 -9.63 -4.49
CA GLY A 268 -5.92 -10.04 -3.25
C GLY A 268 -5.12 -9.53 -2.04
N ARG A 269 -5.75 -8.76 -1.15
CA ARG A 269 -5.13 -8.32 0.12
C ARG A 269 -6.19 -8.01 1.18
N ASN A 270 -5.98 -8.52 2.40
CA ASN A 270 -6.78 -8.28 3.60
C ASN A 270 -8.29 -8.59 3.43
N GLY A 271 -8.63 -9.65 2.69
CA GLY A 271 -10.03 -10.04 2.41
C GLY A 271 -10.75 -9.16 1.38
N PHE A 272 -10.01 -8.48 0.51
CA PHE A 272 -10.54 -7.76 -0.64
C PHE A 272 -9.77 -8.07 -1.92
N ILE A 273 -10.48 -8.09 -3.04
CA ILE A 273 -9.91 -7.87 -4.37
C ILE A 273 -9.62 -6.37 -4.51
N ASN A 274 -8.40 -6.01 -4.91
CA ASN A 274 -7.96 -4.63 -5.15
C ASN A 274 -7.74 -4.44 -6.66
N ILE A 275 -8.39 -3.42 -7.23
CA ILE A 275 -8.36 -3.10 -8.67
C ILE A 275 -7.77 -1.69 -8.82
N CYS A 276 -6.64 -1.60 -9.52
CA CYS A 276 -5.81 -0.39 -9.58
C CYS A 276 -5.71 0.26 -10.98
N SER A 277 -6.38 -0.30 -11.99
CA SER A 277 -6.34 0.19 -13.37
C SER A 277 -7.65 -0.11 -14.10
N ALA A 278 -8.10 0.81 -14.96
CA ALA A 278 -9.22 0.61 -15.88
C ALA A 278 -9.04 -0.61 -16.80
N THR A 279 -7.80 -0.99 -17.13
CA THR A 279 -7.48 -2.16 -17.97
C THR A 279 -7.72 -3.51 -17.27
N SER A 280 -7.84 -3.52 -15.94
CA SER A 280 -8.18 -4.71 -15.15
C SER A 280 -9.66 -5.12 -15.24
N VAL A 281 -10.52 -4.36 -15.93
CA VAL A 281 -11.97 -4.66 -16.01
C VAL A 281 -12.55 -4.45 -17.41
N SER A 282 -13.00 -5.53 -18.02
CA SER A 282 -13.79 -5.53 -19.26
C SER A 282 -15.26 -5.92 -18.99
N GLU A 283 -16.15 -5.44 -19.85
CA GLU A 283 -17.54 -5.91 -19.87
C GLU A 283 -17.62 -7.24 -20.64
N VAL A 284 -18.68 -8.02 -20.40
CA VAL A 284 -18.94 -9.26 -21.15
C VAL A 284 -19.72 -8.94 -22.42
N ASN A 285 -19.18 -9.29 -23.58
CA ASN A 285 -19.87 -9.12 -24.86
C ASN A 285 -21.05 -10.09 -24.98
N GLY A 286 -22.26 -9.56 -25.24
CA GLY A 286 -23.48 -10.33 -25.47
C GLY A 286 -24.23 -10.76 -24.19
N ASN A 287 -25.41 -11.38 -24.38
CA ASN A 287 -26.38 -11.72 -23.33
C ASN A 287 -25.97 -12.92 -22.44
N GLN A 288 -24.73 -12.97 -21.97
CA GLN A 288 -24.17 -14.13 -21.27
C GLN A 288 -24.54 -14.16 -19.77
N SER A 289 -25.83 -14.40 -19.50
CA SER A 289 -26.44 -14.39 -18.16
C SER A 289 -25.70 -15.26 -17.16
N MET A 290 -25.40 -14.70 -15.97
CA MET A 290 -24.85 -15.43 -14.82
C MET A 290 -25.92 -15.46 -13.71
N LYS A 291 -26.23 -16.64 -13.14
CA LYS A 291 -27.32 -16.78 -12.16
C LYS A 291 -26.77 -16.91 -10.74
N ILE A 292 -26.63 -15.77 -10.05
CA ILE A 292 -26.22 -15.70 -8.65
C ILE A 292 -27.37 -16.18 -7.74
N PRO A 293 -27.20 -17.25 -6.92
CA PRO A 293 -28.25 -17.75 -6.04
C PRO A 293 -28.77 -16.70 -5.04
N THR A 294 -30.07 -16.70 -4.77
CA THR A 294 -30.71 -15.75 -3.83
C THR A 294 -30.11 -15.83 -2.43
N THR A 295 -29.76 -17.03 -1.97
CA THR A 295 -29.07 -17.26 -0.68
C THR A 295 -27.68 -16.64 -0.66
N LEU A 296 -26.93 -16.70 -1.76
CA LEU A 296 -25.62 -16.06 -1.90
C LEU A 296 -25.74 -14.53 -1.92
N ARG A 297 -26.77 -13.99 -2.62
CA ARG A 297 -27.11 -12.55 -2.60
C ARG A 297 -27.51 -12.06 -1.20
N GLN A 298 -28.24 -12.87 -0.42
CA GLN A 298 -28.57 -12.57 0.97
C GLN A 298 -27.31 -12.54 1.85
N LYS A 299 -26.46 -13.58 1.79
CA LYS A 299 -25.21 -13.66 2.57
C LYS A 299 -24.23 -12.53 2.22
N ALA A 300 -24.13 -12.14 0.94
CA ALA A 300 -23.33 -10.99 0.50
C ALA A 300 -23.82 -9.62 1.02
N ASN A 301 -25.04 -9.56 1.55
CA ASN A 301 -25.66 -8.38 2.15
C ASN A 301 -25.92 -8.51 3.66
N ALA A 302 -25.63 -9.68 4.25
CA ALA A 302 -25.81 -9.90 5.68
C ALA A 302 -24.83 -9.07 6.52
N THR A 303 -25.29 -8.62 7.68
CA THR A 303 -24.45 -8.00 8.70
C THR A 303 -23.97 -9.07 9.69
N PRO A 304 -22.65 -9.23 9.92
CA PRO A 304 -22.13 -10.14 10.94
C PRO A 304 -22.66 -9.84 12.33
N LYS A 305 -22.88 -10.86 13.15
CA LYS A 305 -23.33 -10.70 14.54
C LYS A 305 -22.21 -10.23 15.44
N ILE A 306 -22.53 -9.42 16.45
CA ILE A 306 -21.52 -8.84 17.35
C ILE A 306 -20.81 -9.95 18.15
N ASN A 307 -21.52 -10.95 18.66
CA ASN A 307 -20.88 -12.10 19.31
C ASN A 307 -19.95 -12.90 18.38
N TYR A 308 -20.32 -13.03 17.10
CA TYR A 308 -19.52 -13.66 16.05
C TYR A 308 -18.28 -12.83 15.69
N LEU A 309 -18.36 -11.49 15.72
CA LEU A 309 -17.19 -10.63 15.58
C LEU A 309 -16.25 -10.78 16.79
N CYS A 310 -16.78 -10.83 18.02
CA CYS A 310 -15.98 -11.03 19.22
C CYS A 310 -15.12 -12.31 19.20
N SER A 311 -15.61 -13.39 18.58
CA SER A 311 -14.89 -14.68 18.47
C SER A 311 -13.93 -14.81 17.27
N LYS A 312 -13.88 -13.84 16.33
CA LYS A 312 -13.00 -13.91 15.15
C LYS A 312 -11.61 -13.32 15.39
N ARG A 313 -10.61 -13.84 14.67
CA ARG A 313 -9.24 -13.29 14.64
C ARG A 313 -9.27 -11.78 14.36
N ARG A 314 -8.42 -11.01 15.05
CA ARG A 314 -8.27 -9.57 14.81
C ARG A 314 -7.56 -9.31 13.47
N GLY A 315 -7.66 -8.11 12.92
CA GLY A 315 -7.13 -7.75 11.61
C GLY A 315 -8.01 -8.14 10.42
N ILE A 316 -9.15 -8.83 10.64
CA ILE A 316 -10.17 -8.98 9.60
C ILE A 316 -10.92 -7.67 9.39
N PHE A 317 -11.48 -7.50 8.19
CA PHE A 317 -12.27 -6.33 7.85
C PHE A 317 -13.77 -6.64 7.83
N VAL A 318 -14.56 -5.70 8.35
CA VAL A 318 -16.00 -5.82 8.53
C VAL A 318 -16.72 -4.83 7.63
N ASN A 319 -17.77 -5.33 6.98
CA ASN A 319 -18.81 -4.53 6.36
C ASN A 319 -20.14 -4.95 7.01
N GLY A 320 -21.04 -4.01 7.29
CA GLY A 320 -22.31 -4.28 7.96
C GLY A 320 -23.19 -3.03 8.09
N VAL A 321 -24.35 -3.18 8.73
CA VAL A 321 -25.24 -2.09 9.16
C VAL A 321 -25.70 -2.39 10.58
N PHE A 322 -25.32 -1.55 11.52
CA PHE A 322 -25.54 -1.75 12.96
C PHE A 322 -26.34 -0.58 13.54
N MET A 323 -27.02 -0.81 14.67
CA MET A 323 -27.73 0.27 15.37
C MET A 323 -26.77 0.98 16.32
N VAL A 324 -26.73 2.32 16.30
CA VAL A 324 -26.01 3.11 17.31
C VAL A 324 -26.82 3.10 18.61
N ASN A 325 -26.21 2.67 19.72
CA ASN A 325 -26.80 2.75 21.05
C ASN A 325 -26.32 4.00 21.79
N LYS A 326 -25.01 4.29 21.75
CA LYS A 326 -24.41 5.51 22.31
C LYS A 326 -23.35 6.10 21.39
N ARG A 327 -23.03 7.38 21.62
CA ARG A 327 -21.96 8.12 20.94
C ARG A 327 -21.17 8.91 21.97
N ASN A 328 -19.84 8.85 21.89
CA ASN A 328 -18.91 9.67 22.68
C ASN A 328 -17.91 10.34 21.73
N LYS A 329 -17.66 11.65 21.88
CA LYS A 329 -16.69 12.40 21.07
C LYS A 329 -15.48 12.77 21.93
N THR A 330 -14.28 12.53 21.41
CA THR A 330 -13.02 13.07 21.93
C THR A 330 -12.35 13.90 20.83
N ASN A 331 -11.24 14.57 21.14
CA ASN A 331 -10.61 15.56 20.26
C ASN A 331 -10.30 15.00 18.85
N ASP A 332 -9.81 13.76 18.76
CA ASP A 332 -9.35 13.15 17.50
C ASP A 332 -10.25 12.00 17.00
N CYS A 333 -11.30 11.64 17.74
CA CYS A 333 -12.07 10.41 17.52
C CYS A 333 -13.55 10.56 17.90
N ILE A 334 -14.43 9.89 17.16
CA ILE A 334 -15.80 9.59 17.60
C ILE A 334 -15.89 8.10 17.88
N CYS A 335 -16.27 7.73 19.11
CA CYS A 335 -16.64 6.36 19.46
C CYS A 335 -18.16 6.20 19.35
N TYR A 336 -18.61 5.22 18.59
CA TYR A 336 -20.00 4.77 18.56
C TYR A 336 -20.10 3.40 19.23
N GLU A 337 -20.88 3.30 20.31
CA GLU A 337 -21.26 2.01 20.88
C GLU A 337 -22.40 1.45 20.01
N ILE A 338 -22.11 0.44 19.18
CA ILE A 338 -23.11 -0.23 18.35
C ILE A 338 -23.71 -1.43 19.08
N GLN A 339 -24.97 -1.73 18.79
CA GLN A 339 -25.70 -2.84 19.39
C GLN A 339 -26.44 -3.69 18.35
N ASP A 340 -26.54 -4.98 18.65
CA ASP A 340 -27.47 -5.91 18.02
C ASP A 340 -27.97 -6.94 19.06
N LYS A 341 -28.86 -7.85 18.67
CA LYS A 341 -29.43 -8.86 19.60
C LYS A 341 -28.43 -9.88 20.18
N THR A 342 -27.13 -9.73 19.92
CA THR A 342 -26.06 -10.62 20.39
C THR A 342 -24.98 -9.92 21.22
N GLY A 343 -25.06 -8.60 21.39
CA GLY A 343 -24.13 -7.84 22.23
C GLY A 343 -23.99 -6.37 21.83
N MET A 344 -23.00 -5.71 22.44
CA MET A 344 -22.54 -4.35 22.12
C MET A 344 -21.07 -4.39 21.69
N MET A 345 -20.63 -3.41 20.90
CA MET A 345 -19.23 -3.27 20.45
C MET A 345 -18.90 -1.79 20.20
N ASP A 346 -17.67 -1.37 20.51
CA ASP A 346 -17.21 0.00 20.21
C ASP A 346 -16.76 0.12 18.74
N VAL A 347 -17.06 1.26 18.11
CA VAL A 347 -16.58 1.64 16.76
C VAL A 347 -15.83 2.95 16.86
N LEU A 348 -14.51 2.90 16.69
CA LEU A 348 -13.62 4.06 16.75
C LEU A 348 -13.42 4.67 15.35
N VAL A 349 -13.89 5.90 15.18
CA VAL A 349 -13.91 6.64 13.91
C VAL A 349 -12.94 7.83 13.99
N TYR A 350 -11.99 7.88 13.08
CA TYR A 350 -10.89 8.84 13.05
C TYR A 350 -10.82 9.61 11.71
N GLY A 351 -10.22 10.81 11.74
CA GLY A 351 -9.91 11.58 10.54
C GLY A 351 -11.16 11.97 9.74
N ARG A 352 -11.10 11.92 8.40
CA ARG A 352 -12.17 12.41 7.50
C ARG A 352 -13.59 11.90 7.82
N LEU A 353 -13.72 10.74 8.44
CA LEU A 353 -14.99 10.11 8.77
C LEU A 353 -15.68 10.71 10.02
N THR A 354 -15.00 11.54 10.81
CA THR A 354 -15.63 12.28 11.93
C THR A 354 -16.46 13.48 11.45
N SER A 355 -16.45 13.79 10.15
CA SER A 355 -17.28 14.84 9.54
C SER A 355 -18.76 14.47 9.42
N VAL A 356 -19.09 13.17 9.48
CA VAL A 356 -20.48 12.67 9.46
C VAL A 356 -20.81 12.13 10.84
N GLU A 357 -21.76 12.78 11.51
CA GLU A 357 -22.16 12.44 12.87
C GLU A 357 -23.50 11.67 12.86
N TRP A 358 -23.57 10.60 13.65
CA TRP A 358 -24.73 9.72 13.75
C TRP A 358 -25.29 9.73 15.19
N ASN A 359 -26.59 9.54 15.35
CA ASN A 359 -27.29 9.64 16.63
C ASN A 359 -27.68 8.26 17.18
N PRO A 360 -27.93 8.13 18.51
CA PRO A 360 -28.57 6.96 19.07
C PRO A 360 -29.87 6.61 18.33
N GLY A 361 -30.04 5.33 17.99
CA GLY A 361 -31.13 4.81 17.15
C GLY A 361 -30.80 4.71 15.65
N ASP A 362 -29.80 5.45 15.15
CA ASP A 362 -29.46 5.43 13.72
C ASP A 362 -28.86 4.10 13.26
N LYS A 363 -29.06 3.78 11.98
CA LYS A 363 -28.53 2.57 11.32
C LYS A 363 -27.20 2.85 10.63
N LEU A 364 -26.14 2.89 11.44
CA LEU A 364 -24.76 3.08 11.02
C LEU A 364 -24.31 1.98 10.04
N ARG A 365 -24.12 2.35 8.78
CA ARG A 365 -23.44 1.50 7.80
C ARG A 365 -21.94 1.56 8.05
N LEU A 366 -21.25 0.42 7.93
CA LEU A 366 -19.79 0.32 8.02
C LEU A 366 -19.25 -0.46 6.83
N LEU A 367 -18.16 0.02 6.23
CA LEU A 367 -17.47 -0.60 5.11
C LEU A 367 -15.96 -0.58 5.37
N CYS A 368 -15.31 -1.74 5.28
CA CYS A 368 -13.87 -1.89 5.48
C CYS A 368 -13.36 -1.31 6.82
N PHE A 369 -14.09 -1.54 7.91
CA PHE A 369 -13.59 -1.28 9.27
C PHE A 369 -12.77 -2.48 9.77
N GLU A 370 -11.66 -2.25 10.46
CA GLU A 370 -10.80 -3.33 10.99
C GLU A 370 -11.33 -3.82 12.35
N LEU A 371 -11.44 -5.13 12.53
CA LEU A 371 -11.71 -5.75 13.82
C LEU A 371 -10.42 -5.78 14.65
N THR A 372 -10.35 -4.95 15.69
CA THR A 372 -9.19 -4.81 16.56
C THR A 372 -9.53 -5.19 18.00
N SER A 373 -8.52 -5.18 18.88
CA SER A 373 -8.72 -5.36 20.32
C SER A 373 -7.88 -4.34 21.07
N ASN A 374 -8.43 -3.73 22.11
CA ASN A 374 -7.71 -2.85 23.02
C ASN A 374 -8.09 -3.22 24.45
N GLU A 375 -7.10 -3.41 25.33
CA GLU A 375 -7.31 -3.76 26.75
C GLU A 375 -8.31 -4.91 26.99
N GLY A 376 -8.27 -5.93 26.12
CA GLY A 376 -9.18 -7.09 26.13
C GLY A 376 -10.54 -6.86 25.46
N LYS A 377 -11.00 -5.60 25.35
CA LYS A 377 -12.23 -5.26 24.61
C LYS A 377 -12.04 -5.48 23.11
N VAL A 378 -13.12 -5.82 22.42
CA VAL A 378 -13.17 -6.00 20.96
C VAL A 378 -13.88 -4.80 20.36
N GLN A 379 -13.31 -4.23 19.30
CA GLN A 379 -13.78 -2.97 18.73
C GLN A 379 -13.55 -2.93 17.21
N LEU A 380 -14.39 -2.20 16.49
CA LEU A 380 -14.15 -1.86 15.08
C LEU A 380 -13.38 -0.54 14.98
N ARG A 381 -12.46 -0.43 14.01
CA ARG A 381 -11.64 0.77 13.81
C ARG A 381 -11.68 1.25 12.36
N SER A 382 -11.84 2.56 12.15
CA SER A 382 -11.70 3.17 10.83
C SER A 382 -10.23 3.20 10.40
N MET A 383 -9.97 2.75 9.17
CA MET A 383 -8.67 2.73 8.51
C MET A 383 -8.74 3.55 7.20
N ARG A 384 -7.61 3.75 6.51
CA ARG A 384 -7.48 4.60 5.31
C ARG A 384 -8.61 4.40 4.27
N HIS A 385 -8.95 3.14 4.01
CA HIS A 385 -9.96 2.73 3.02
C HIS A 385 -11.38 2.48 3.61
N SER A 386 -11.64 2.84 4.87
CA SER A 386 -12.99 2.69 5.45
C SER A 386 -13.98 3.70 4.87
N ASN A 387 -15.27 3.37 4.90
CA ASN A 387 -16.35 4.32 4.67
C ASN A 387 -17.58 3.93 5.52
N MET A 388 -18.46 4.87 5.79
CA MET A 388 -19.70 4.69 6.55
C MET A 388 -20.84 5.40 5.83
#